data_AF-A0A1I1CTC4-F1
#
_entry.id   AF-A0A1I1CTC4-F1
#
_cell.length_a   1.000
_cell.length_b   1.000
_cell.length_c   1.000
_cell.angle_alpha   90.00
_cell.angle_beta   90.00
_cell.angle_gamma   90.00
#
_symmetry.space_group_name_H-M   'P 1'
#
loop_
_entity.id
_entity.type
_entity.pdbx_description
1 polymer ?
#
loop_
_entity_poly.entity_id
_entity_poly.type
_entity_poly.pdbx_seq_one_letter_code
_entity_poly.pdbx_strand_id
1 'polypeptide(L)' 'MRRFAGSCRFVFNKALALQKENHAAGNKFISYVDMSKYLTA' A
#
# COMPACT_ATOMS: atom_id res chain seq x y z
N MET A 1 -22.04 9.53 2.53
CA MET A 1 -20.83 8.72 2.28
C MET A 1 -19.68 9.58 1.74
N ARG A 2 -19.04 10.42 2.58
CA ARG A 2 -17.83 11.20 2.20
C ARG A 2 -16.55 10.67 2.85
N ARG A 3 -16.61 9.54 3.56
CA ARG A 3 -15.50 8.95 4.34
C ARG A 3 -14.53 8.09 3.53
N PHE A 4 -14.91 7.67 2.32
CA PHE A 4 -14.13 6.68 1.55
C PHE A 4 -13.27 7.25 0.43
N ALA A 5 -13.61 8.43 -0.11
CA ALA A 5 -12.84 9.03 -1.22
C ALA A 5 -11.38 9.36 -0.83
N GLY A 6 -11.15 9.78 0.43
CA GLY A 6 -9.81 9.95 0.98
C GLY A 6 -9.13 8.63 1.35
N SER A 7 -9.89 7.67 1.87
CA SER A 7 -9.36 6.37 2.32
C SER A 7 -8.77 5.56 1.17
N CYS A 8 -9.44 5.49 0.01
CA CYS A 8 -8.89 4.74 -1.14
C CYS A 8 -7.59 5.36 -1.65
N ARG A 9 -7.50 6.70 -1.70
CA ARG A 9 -6.29 7.40 -2.16
C ARG A 9 -5.15 7.29 -1.15
N PHE A 10 -5.46 7.31 0.15
CA PHE A 10 -4.50 7.08 1.22
C PHE A 10 -3.92 5.66 1.16
N VAL A 11 -4.77 4.64 1.04
CA VAL A 11 -4.35 3.24 0.91
C VAL A 11 -3.51 3.03 -0.36
N PHE A 12 -3.93 3.61 -1.49
CA PHE A 12 -3.17 3.51 -2.74
C PHE A 12 -1.79 4.16 -2.63
N ASN A 13 -1.69 5.38 -2.10
CA ASN A 13 -0.41 6.06 -1.92
C ASN A 13 0.53 5.29 -0.98
N LYS A 14 -0.02 4.71 0.09
CA LYS A 14 0.74 3.94 1.08
C LYS A 14 1.22 2.60 0.51
N ALA A 15 0.40 1.92 -0.30
CA ALA A 15 0.79 0.72 -1.04
C ALA A 15 1.92 1.02 -2.04
N LEU A 16 1.82 2.14 -2.74
CA LEU A 16 2.79 2.56 -3.76
C LEU A 16 4.15 2.94 -3.14
N ALA A 17 4.14 3.54 -1.94
CA ALA A 17 5.35 3.79 -1.16
C ALA A 17 6.03 2.48 -0.73
N LEU A 18 5.25 1.54 -0.16
CA LEU A 18 5.75 0.24 0.29
C LEU A 18 6.39 -0.56 -0.86
N GLN A 19 5.76 -0.51 -2.03
CA GLN A 19 6.27 -1.19 -3.22
C GLN A 19 7.56 -0.55 -3.75
N LYS A 20 7.68 0.78 -3.69
CA LYS A 20 8.91 1.49 -4.07
C LYS A 20 10.06 1.18 -3.13
N GLU A 21 9.83 1.19 -1.82
CA GLU A 21 10.85 0.83 -0.82
C GLU A 21 11.33 -0.60 -1.00
N ASN A 22 10.40 -1.53 -1.22
CA ASN A 22 10.75 -2.93 -1.42
C ASN A 22 11.50 -3.17 -2.75
N HIS A 23 11.13 -2.45 -3.80
CA HIS A 23 11.88 -2.46 -5.06
C HIS A 23 13.27 -1.84 -4.91
N ALA A 24 13.41 -0.76 -4.12
CA ALA A 24 14.70 -0.17 -3.81
C ALA A 24 15.59 -1.10 -2.99
N ALA A 25 15.01 -1.93 -2.13
CA ALA A 25 15.69 -2.99 -1.40
C ALA A 25 16.07 -4.21 -2.28
N GLY A 26 15.74 -4.21 -3.58
CA GLY A 26 16.02 -5.32 -4.50
C GLY A 26 15.09 -6.54 -4.33
N ASN A 27 14.03 -6.40 -3.54
CA ASN A 27 13.09 -7.48 -3.27
C ASN A 27 12.01 -7.57 -4.36
N LYS A 28 11.50 -8.80 -4.56
CA LYS A 28 10.41 -9.09 -5.50
C LYS A 28 9.10 -8.45 -5.03
N PHE A 29 8.15 -8.33 -5.98
CA PHE A 29 6.83 -7.75 -5.78
C PHE A 29 6.14 -8.25 -4.48
N ILE A 30 5.66 -7.32 -3.65
CA ILE A 30 4.89 -7.64 -2.44
C ILE A 30 3.49 -8.08 -2.86
N SER A 31 3.00 -9.23 -2.38
CA SER A 31 1.64 -9.69 -2.63
C SER A 31 0.60 -8.71 -2.08
N TYR A 32 -0.56 -8.58 -2.74
CA TYR A 32 -1.68 -7.74 -2.28
C TYR A 32 -2.11 -8.07 -0.84
N VAL A 33 -2.04 -9.36 -0.45
CA VAL A 33 -2.40 -9.82 0.90
C VAL A 33 -1.38 -9.36 1.96
N ASP A 34 -0.10 -9.27 1.60
CA ASP A 34 0.90 -8.75 2.52
C ASP A 34 0.85 -7.23 2.58
N MET A 35 0.64 -6.57 1.44
CA MET A 35 0.36 -5.13 1.41
C MET A 35 -0.88 -4.76 2.24
N SER A 36 -1.96 -5.54 2.17
CA SER A 36 -3.19 -5.24 2.92
C SER A 36 -2.99 -5.30 4.43
N LYS A 37 -2.09 -6.17 4.95
CA LYS A 37 -1.70 -6.20 6.37
C LYS A 37 -1.04 -4.89 6.83
N TYR A 38 -0.24 -4.24 5.99
CA TYR A 38 0.38 -2.94 6.29
C TYR A 38 -0.60 -1.74 6.15
N LEU A 39 -1.74 -1.97 5.50
CA LEU A 39 -2.72 -0.94 5.15
C LEU A 39 -3.97 -0.96 6.04
N THR A 40 -4.19 -2.02 6.84
CA THR A 40 -5.40 -2.23 7.67
C THR A 40 -5.23 -1.94 9.16
N ALA A 41 -4.13 -1.29 9.57
CA ALA A 41 -3.94 -0.79 10.94
C ALA A 41 -4.75 0.48 11.23
#